data_AF-A0A455U096-F1
#
_entry.id   AF-A0A455U096-F1
#
_cell.length_a   1.000
_cell.length_b   1.000
_cell.length_c   1.000
_cell.angle_alpha   90.00
_cell.angle_beta   90.00
_cell.angle_gamma   90.00
#
_symmetry.space_group_name_H-M   'P 1'
#
loop_
_entity.id
_entity.type
_entity.pdbx_description
1 polymer ?
#
loop_
_entity_poly.entity_id
_entity_poly.type
_entity_poly.pdbx_seq_one_letter_code
_entity_poly.pdbx_strand_id
1 'polypeptide(L)'
;MVENRPWANFFAHAVLIIGVALVIFPVYIALVASTQAPDELLRGTIPLLPGSHGIENYTLMWKSGVSTANSPPAAQMLWNSFIMAMAITVGKLSISLLSAFAIVYFRFRFRMFFSG
;
A
#
# COMPACT_ATOMS: atom_id res chain seq x y z
N MET A 1 -23.90 -19.48 20.88
CA MET A 1 -24.30 -18.69 22.07
C MET A 1 -23.55 -17.37 22.00
N VAL A 2 -24.21 -16.29 21.59
CA VAL A 2 -23.64 -14.93 21.71
C VAL A 2 -23.81 -14.54 23.17
N GLU A 3 -22.75 -14.70 23.95
CA GLU A 3 -22.72 -14.18 25.31
C GLU A 3 -22.72 -12.65 25.19
N ASN A 4 -23.86 -12.04 25.45
CA ASN A 4 -24.04 -10.58 25.38
C ASN A 4 -23.27 -9.94 26.54
N ARG A 5 -21.95 -9.81 26.38
CA ARG A 5 -21.03 -9.13 27.30
C ARG A 5 -20.78 -7.72 26.74
N PRO A 6 -21.68 -6.75 26.97
CA PRO A 6 -21.62 -5.43 26.34
C PRO A 6 -20.30 -4.70 26.61
N TRP A 7 -19.72 -4.88 27.80
CA TRP A 7 -18.43 -4.34 28.18
C TRP A 7 -17.25 -4.95 27.42
N ALA A 8 -17.25 -6.27 27.21
CA ALA A 8 -16.20 -6.94 26.45
C ALA A 8 -16.23 -6.51 24.97
N ASN A 9 -17.44 -6.39 24.40
CA ASN A 9 -17.62 -5.90 23.04
C ASN A 9 -17.18 -4.43 22.89
N PHE A 10 -17.56 -3.56 23.83
CA PHE A 10 -17.12 -2.15 23.83
C PHE A 10 -15.58 -2.04 23.90
N PHE A 11 -14.95 -2.80 24.80
CA PHE A 11 -13.50 -2.83 24.91
C PHE A 11 -12.82 -3.34 23.64
N ALA A 12 -13.35 -4.39 23.02
CA ALA A 12 -12.85 -4.89 21.74
C ALA A 12 -12.92 -3.82 20.64
N HIS A 13 -14.02 -3.08 20.53
CA HIS A 13 -14.14 -2.00 19.56
C HIS A 13 -13.16 -0.85 19.86
N ALA A 14 -13.02 -0.44 21.13
CA ALA A 14 -12.08 0.60 21.52
C ALA A 14 -10.63 0.20 21.14
N VAL A 15 -10.23 -1.03 21.43
CA VAL A 15 -8.91 -1.56 21.06
C VAL A 15 -8.71 -1.58 19.55
N LEU A 16 -9.71 -2.05 18.79
CA LEU A 16 -9.64 -2.07 17.32
C LEU A 16 -9.55 -0.66 16.74
N ILE A 17 -10.32 0.31 17.26
CA ILE A 17 -10.28 1.71 16.82
C ILE A 17 -8.91 2.32 17.11
N ILE A 18 -8.37 2.11 18.30
CA ILE A 18 -7.02 2.59 18.66
C ILE A 18 -5.97 1.95 17.74
N GLY A 19 -6.06 0.64 17.49
CA GLY A 19 -5.17 -0.06 16.56
C GLY A 19 -5.22 0.52 15.15
N VAL A 20 -6.41 0.77 14.62
CA VAL A 20 -6.60 1.41 13.31
C VAL A 20 -6.05 2.84 13.30
N ALA A 21 -6.31 3.62 14.36
CA ALA A 21 -5.79 4.98 14.47
C ALA A 21 -4.26 5.02 14.44
N LEU A 22 -3.59 4.11 15.17
CA LEU A 22 -2.13 4.01 15.17
C LEU A 22 -1.56 3.62 13.80
N VAL A 23 -2.22 2.71 13.08
CA VAL A 23 -1.78 2.27 11.74
C VAL A 23 -2.00 3.37 10.69
N ILE A 24 -3.11 4.11 10.77
CA ILE A 24 -3.44 5.19 9.81
C ILE A 24 -2.67 6.47 10.10
N PHE A 25 -2.30 6.74 11.35
CA PHE A 25 -1.60 7.96 11.75
C PHE A 25 -0.39 8.34 10.86
N PRO A 26 0.58 7.46 10.55
CA PRO A 26 1.67 7.82 9.64
C PRO A 26 1.20 8.17 8.22
N VAL A 27 0.14 7.50 7.73
CA VAL A 27 -0.46 7.82 6.42
C VAL A 27 -1.09 9.20 6.44
N TYR A 28 -1.78 9.56 7.53
CA TYR A 28 -2.34 10.89 7.72
C TYR A 28 -1.25 11.97 7.70
N ILE A 29 -0.14 11.76 8.41
CA ILE A 29 0.99 12.69 8.40
C ILE A 29 1.59 12.83 6.99
N ALA A 30 1.73 11.73 6.24
CA ALA A 30 2.21 11.78 4.87
C ALA A 30 1.27 12.58 3.94
N LEU A 31 -0.05 12.43 4.11
CA LEU A 31 -1.04 13.21 3.36
C LEU A 31 -0.95 14.69 3.71
N VAL A 32 -0.90 15.04 5.00
CA VAL A 32 -0.76 16.43 5.43
C VAL A 32 0.54 17.03 4.92
N ALA A 33 1.67 16.31 5.03
CA ALA A 33 2.95 16.75 4.49
C ALA A 33 2.89 16.99 2.97
N SER A 34 2.14 16.16 2.21
CA SER A 34 1.98 16.36 0.76
C SER A 34 1.22 17.64 0.37
N THR A 35 0.51 18.27 1.32
CA THR A 35 -0.22 19.53 1.12
C THR A 35 0.54 20.79 1.53
N GLN A 36 1.72 20.64 2.15
CA GLN A 36 2.56 21.76 2.61
C GLN A 36 3.52 22.23 1.52
N ALA A 37 4.08 23.43 1.70
CA ALA A 37 5.12 23.92 0.81
C ALA A 37 6.46 23.18 1.05
N PRO A 38 7.29 22.95 0.01
CA PRO A 38 8.57 22.24 0.17
C PRO A 38 9.51 22.89 1.20
N ASP A 39 9.49 24.21 1.29
CA ASP A 39 10.27 25.02 2.22
C ASP A 39 9.80 24.92 3.68
N GLU A 40 8.52 24.62 3.93
CA GLU A 40 7.99 24.37 5.28
C GLU A 40 8.44 23.00 5.81
N LEU A 41 8.49 22.00 4.93
CA LEU A 41 9.00 20.66 5.26
C LEU A 41 10.49 20.70 5.64
N LEU A 42 11.30 21.50 4.93
CA LEU A 42 12.72 21.67 5.19
C LEU A 42 13.02 22.42 6.50
N ARG A 43 12.07 23.23 6.98
CA ARG A 43 12.17 23.97 8.26
C ARG A 43 11.80 23.11 9.48
N GLY A 44 11.40 21.85 9.28
CA GLY A 44 11.14 20.89 10.36
C GLY A 44 9.85 21.12 11.14
N THR A 45 8.98 22.04 10.68
CA THR A 45 7.66 22.25 11.28
C THR A 45 6.64 21.57 10.37
N ILE A 46 6.25 20.33 10.69
CA ILE A 46 5.14 19.67 9.99
C ILE A 46 3.85 20.00 10.76
N PRO A 47 2.97 20.86 10.23
CA PRO A 47 1.68 21.11 10.86
C PRO A 47 0.85 19.83 10.84
N LEU A 48 0.03 19.61 11.87
CA LEU A 48 -0.92 18.49 11.89
C LEU A 48 -2.13 18.74 10.98
N LEU A 49 -2.31 19.95 10.49
CA LEU A 49 -3.42 20.35 9.62
C LEU A 49 -2.95 20.46 8.17
N PRO A 50 -3.81 20.13 7.18
CA PRO A 50 -3.48 20.27 5.77
C PRO A 50 -3.16 21.72 5.39
N GLY A 51 -2.13 21.90 4.57
CA GLY A 51 -1.70 23.18 4.03
C GLY A 51 -2.54 23.66 2.85
N SER A 52 -2.32 24.90 2.41
CA SER A 52 -3.02 25.51 1.28
C SER A 52 -2.52 25.04 -0.09
N HIS A 53 -1.36 24.39 -0.17
CA HIS A 53 -0.66 24.05 -1.42
C HIS A 53 -1.04 22.67 -1.99
N GLY A 54 -1.99 21.95 -1.39
CA GLY A 54 -2.34 20.59 -1.80
C GLY A 54 -2.69 20.45 -3.28
N ILE A 55 -3.62 21.26 -3.80
CA ILE A 55 -4.07 21.14 -5.20
C ILE A 55 -2.94 21.40 -6.20
N GLU A 56 -2.09 22.39 -5.91
CA GLU A 56 -0.93 22.75 -6.72
C GLU A 56 0.10 21.61 -6.72
N ASN A 57 0.45 21.10 -5.54
CA ASN A 57 1.38 19.98 -5.37
C ASN A 57 0.91 18.73 -6.12
N TYR A 58 -0.37 18.36 -6.01
CA TYR A 58 -0.92 17.21 -6.74
C TYR A 58 -0.90 17.42 -8.25
N THR A 59 -1.26 18.61 -8.73
CA THR A 59 -1.29 18.91 -10.17
C THR A 59 0.12 18.89 -10.77
N LEU A 60 1.09 19.49 -10.07
CA LEU A 60 2.50 19.51 -10.44
C LEU A 60 3.06 18.08 -10.49
N MET A 61 2.86 17.31 -9.42
CA MET A 61 3.35 15.94 -9.31
C MET A 61 2.73 15.01 -10.36
N TRP A 62 1.46 15.23 -10.72
CA TRP A 62 0.76 14.46 -11.76
C TRP A 62 1.29 14.75 -13.16
N LYS A 63 1.50 16.02 -13.52
CA LYS A 63 1.84 16.45 -14.89
C LYS A 63 3.34 16.49 -15.18
N SER A 64 4.09 17.22 -14.36
CA SER A 64 5.50 17.51 -14.62
C SER A 64 6.46 16.73 -13.72
N GLY A 65 5.96 16.17 -12.61
CA GLY A 65 6.83 15.70 -11.54
C GLY A 65 7.50 16.88 -10.83
N VAL A 66 8.31 16.58 -9.83
CA VAL A 66 9.06 17.59 -9.07
C VAL A 66 10.46 17.70 -9.65
N SER A 67 10.67 18.71 -10.51
CA SER A 67 11.95 18.96 -11.19
C SER A 67 13.10 19.15 -10.21
N THR A 68 12.85 19.75 -9.04
CA THR A 68 13.85 19.95 -7.97
C THR A 68 14.37 18.64 -7.36
N ALA A 69 13.59 17.55 -7.47
CA ALA A 69 13.89 16.25 -6.88
C ALA A 69 14.22 15.16 -7.91
N ASN A 70 14.46 15.54 -9.19
CA ASN A 70 14.68 14.60 -10.31
C ASN A 70 13.64 13.47 -10.40
N SER A 71 12.42 13.73 -9.93
CA SER A 71 11.37 12.72 -9.84
C SER A 71 10.49 12.78 -11.09
N PRO A 72 10.37 11.70 -11.88
CA PRO A 72 9.47 11.64 -13.03
C PRO A 72 8.01 11.94 -12.65
N PRO A 73 7.14 12.30 -13.61
CA PRO A 73 5.72 12.49 -13.35
C PRO A 73 5.10 11.26 -12.67
N ALA A 74 4.36 11.49 -11.59
CA ALA A 74 3.77 10.39 -10.81
C ALA A 74 2.81 9.54 -11.65
N ALA A 75 2.12 10.13 -12.63
CA ALA A 75 1.26 9.39 -13.55
C ALA A 75 2.04 8.30 -14.32
N GLN A 76 3.24 8.62 -14.81
CA GLN A 76 4.08 7.67 -15.52
C GLN A 76 4.64 6.60 -14.58
N MET A 77 5.03 6.98 -13.36
CA MET A 77 5.49 6.02 -12.35
C MET A 77 4.38 5.02 -11.99
N LEU A 78 3.16 5.51 -11.73
CA LEU A 78 2.00 4.67 -11.44
C LEU A 78 1.66 3.75 -12.60
N TRP A 79 1.73 4.24 -13.84
CA TRP A 79 1.47 3.42 -15.03
C TRP A 79 2.49 2.29 -15.20
N ASN A 80 3.78 2.58 -15.02
CA ASN A 80 4.83 1.57 -15.08
C ASN A 80 4.66 0.52 -13.98
N SER A 81 4.39 0.96 -12.74
CA SER A 81 4.12 0.06 -11.62
C SER A 81 2.87 -0.79 -11.84
N PHE A 82 1.82 -0.22 -12.44
CA PHE A 82 0.61 -0.95 -12.78
C PHE A 82 0.88 -2.07 -13.78
N ILE A 83 1.59 -1.78 -14.88
CA ILE A 83 1.98 -2.78 -15.88
C ILE A 83 2.81 -3.88 -15.22
N MET A 84 3.83 -3.51 -14.44
CA MET A 84 4.69 -4.46 -13.74
C MET A 84 3.91 -5.35 -12.77
N ALA A 85 3.05 -4.76 -11.93
CA ALA A 85 2.25 -5.49 -10.97
C ALA A 85 1.28 -6.46 -11.66
N MET A 86 0.60 -6.02 -12.72
CA MET A 86 -0.31 -6.86 -13.51
C MET A 86 0.43 -8.01 -14.19
N ALA A 87 1.56 -7.73 -14.84
CA ALA A 87 2.36 -8.76 -15.52
C ALA A 87 2.86 -9.82 -14.54
N ILE A 88 3.41 -9.40 -13.39
CA ILE A 88 3.88 -10.33 -12.36
C ILE A 88 2.72 -11.13 -11.77
N THR A 89 1.59 -10.49 -11.48
CA THR A 89 0.43 -11.15 -10.88
C THR A 89 -0.15 -12.21 -11.82
N VAL A 90 -0.38 -11.86 -13.09
CA VAL A 90 -0.89 -12.80 -14.10
C VAL A 90 0.10 -13.92 -14.35
N GLY A 91 1.39 -13.61 -14.47
CA GLY A 91 2.44 -14.61 -14.66
C GLY A 91 2.52 -15.59 -13.49
N LYS A 92 2.59 -15.08 -12.26
CA LYS A 92 2.61 -15.90 -11.03
C LYS A 92 1.34 -16.75 -10.89
N LEU A 93 0.17 -16.17 -11.17
CA LEU A 93 -1.10 -16.89 -11.07
C LEU A 93 -1.17 -18.02 -12.10
N SER A 94 -0.76 -17.76 -13.34
CA SER A 94 -0.73 -18.77 -14.41
C SER A 94 0.20 -19.93 -14.05
N ILE A 95 1.42 -19.64 -13.59
CA ILE A 95 2.38 -20.67 -13.15
C ILE A 95 1.85 -21.44 -11.94
N SER A 96 1.27 -20.73 -10.96
CA SER A 96 0.70 -21.34 -9.75
C SER A 96 -0.45 -22.29 -10.07
N LEU A 97 -1.38 -21.87 -10.94
CA LEU A 97 -2.52 -22.68 -11.36
C LEU A 97 -2.09 -23.90 -12.18
N LEU A 98 -1.18 -23.72 -13.15
CA LEU A 98 -0.65 -24.84 -13.95
C LEU A 98 0.11 -25.84 -13.07
N SER A 99 0.91 -25.35 -12.12
CA SER A 99 1.63 -26.19 -11.16
C SER A 99 0.67 -26.97 -10.26
N ALA A 100 -0.35 -26.31 -9.71
CA ALA A 100 -1.35 -26.94 -8.86
C ALA A 100 -2.15 -28.01 -9.62
N PHE A 101 -2.60 -27.69 -10.84
CA PHE A 101 -3.26 -28.65 -11.73
C PHE A 101 -2.36 -29.85 -12.00
N ALA A 102 -1.08 -29.61 -12.31
CA ALA A 102 -0.19 -30.68 -12.68
C ALA A 102 0.07 -31.65 -11.51
N ILE A 103 0.21 -31.13 -10.30
CA ILE A 103 0.41 -31.93 -9.07
C ILE A 103 -0.82 -32.80 -8.76
N VAL A 104 -2.03 -32.25 -8.93
CA VAL A 104 -3.28 -32.95 -8.60
C VAL A 104 -3.59 -34.06 -9.62
N TYR A 105 -3.43 -33.79 -10.91
CA TYR A 105 -3.87 -34.70 -11.96
C TYR A 105 -2.77 -35.64 -12.49
N PHE A 106 -1.49 -35.22 -12.51
CA PHE A 106 -0.41 -36.07 -13.04
C PHE A 106 0.34 -36.83 -11.95
N ARG A 107 0.60 -38.10 -12.24
CA ARG A 107 1.44 -38.94 -11.39
C ARG A 107 2.93 -38.79 -11.75
N PHE A 108 3.62 -37.82 -11.14
CA PHE A 108 5.06 -37.63 -11.35
C PHE A 108 5.89 -38.81 -10.80
N ARG A 109 6.82 -39.34 -11.60
CA ARG A 109 7.70 -40.47 -11.23
C ARG A 109 8.76 -40.06 -10.18
N PHE A 110 9.23 -38.80 -10.19
CA PHE A 110 10.32 -38.30 -9.34
C PHE A 110 9.87 -37.66 -8.01
N ARG A 111 8.66 -37.93 -7.52
CA ARG A 111 8.14 -37.34 -6.27
C ARG A 111 8.95 -37.69 -5.02
N MET A 112 9.70 -38.79 -5.02
CA MET A 112 10.50 -39.28 -3.88
C MET A 112 11.94 -38.75 -3.80
N PHE A 113 12.42 -37.92 -4.74
CA PHE A 113 13.80 -37.41 -4.67
C PHE A 113 14.00 -36.23 -3.71
N PHE A 114 12.91 -35.60 -3.23
CA PHE A 114 12.95 -34.45 -2.31
C PHE A 114 12.65 -34.81 -0.84
N SER A 115 12.66 -36.11 -0.48
CA SER A 115 12.41 -36.59 0.88
C SER A 115 13.61 -37.30 1.53
N GLY A 116 14.84 -36.94 1.13
CA GLY A 116 16.08 -37.45 1.72
C GLY A 116 16.88 -36.34 2.39
#